data_AF-A0A7W3TAG6-F1
#
_entry.id   AF-A0A7W3TAG6-F1
#
_cell.length_a   1.000
_cell.length_b   1.000
_cell.length_c   1.000
_cell.angle_alpha   90.00
_cell.angle_beta   90.00
_cell.angle_gamma   90.00
#
_symmetry.space_group_name_H-M   'P 1'
#
loop_
_entity.id
_entity.type
_entity.pdbx_description
1 polymer ?
#
loop_
_entity_poly.entity_id
_entity_poly.type
_entity_poly.pdbx_seq_one_letter_code
_entity_poly.pdbx_strand_id
1 'polypeptide(L)'
;APSLTLPVGASPAGRRVLAVALGPAHTGHDLALLVTGAPGIPPVVFCGDVVEESGEPQAGPDAHPAGWPGAIDRLLRLGGGEARYVPGHGAVVDAPFLRAQRAALVERFDPTGAG
;
A
#
# COMPACT_ATOMS: atom_id res chain seq x y z
N ALA A 1 -2.77 5.46 12.80
CA ALA A 1 -3.95 4.65 12.44
C ALA A 1 -4.00 3.42 13.33
N PRO A 2 -5.18 2.87 13.67
CA PRO A 2 -5.27 1.63 14.43
C PRO A 2 -4.51 0.52 13.70
N SER A 3 -3.81 -0.31 14.47
CA SER A 3 -3.05 -1.44 13.95
C SER A 3 -3.15 -2.66 14.87
N LEU A 4 -3.01 -3.85 14.28
CA LEU A 4 -3.06 -5.13 14.99
C LEU A 4 -1.88 -5.99 14.54
N THR A 5 -1.08 -6.48 15.50
CA THR A 5 0.00 -7.43 15.19
C THR A 5 -0.45 -8.85 15.52
N LEU A 6 -0.29 -9.77 14.58
CA LEU A 6 -0.60 -11.19 14.74
C LEU A 6 0.65 -12.04 14.43
N PRO A 7 0.90 -13.12 15.19
CA PRO A 7 1.88 -14.13 14.80
C PRO A 7 1.38 -14.92 13.59
N VAL A 8 2.28 -15.33 12.70
CA VAL A 8 1.94 -16.20 11.55
C VAL A 8 2.35 -17.63 11.87
N GLY A 9 1.38 -18.42 12.37
CA GLY A 9 1.56 -19.82 12.71
C GLY A 9 2.60 -20.07 13.82
N ALA A 10 2.91 -21.34 14.08
CA ALA A 10 3.96 -21.77 15.01
C ALA A 10 5.37 -21.77 14.37
N SER A 11 5.64 -20.81 13.48
CA SER A 11 6.88 -20.79 12.69
C SER A 11 8.11 -20.54 13.58
N PRO A 12 9.14 -21.40 13.53
CA PRO A 12 10.39 -21.20 14.27
C PRO A 12 11.12 -19.90 13.89
N ALA A 13 10.81 -19.33 12.72
CA ALA A 13 11.48 -18.15 12.19
C ALA A 13 10.85 -16.81 12.64
N GLY A 14 9.82 -16.81 13.49
CA GLY A 14 9.31 -15.57 14.10
C GLY A 14 8.68 -14.56 13.12
N ARG A 15 7.98 -15.03 12.08
CA ARG A 15 7.25 -14.13 11.16
C ARG A 15 6.10 -13.41 11.85
N ARG A 16 6.00 -12.10 11.62
CA ARG A 16 4.95 -11.23 12.17
C ARG A 16 4.18 -10.58 11.04
N VAL A 17 2.86 -10.49 11.20
CA VAL A 17 1.99 -9.66 10.36
C VAL A 17 1.54 -8.48 11.19
N LEU A 18 1.71 -7.28 10.65
CA LEU A 18 1.10 -6.06 11.13
C LEU A 18 0.02 -5.63 10.14
N ALA A 19 -1.24 -5.63 10.58
CA ALA A 19 -2.36 -5.07 9.85
C ALA A 19 -2.51 -3.59 10.21
N VAL A 20 -2.61 -2.71 9.20
CA VAL A 20 -2.71 -1.26 9.39
C VAL A 20 -3.82 -0.70 8.51
N ALA A 21 -4.74 0.07 9.12
CA ALA A 21 -5.70 0.85 8.35
C ALA A 21 -5.00 2.00 7.61
N LEU A 22 -5.19 2.06 6.29
CA LEU A 22 -4.60 3.12 5.45
C LEU A 22 -5.42 4.41 5.48
N GLY A 23 -6.70 4.32 5.85
CA GLY A 23 -7.68 5.39 5.68
C GLY A 23 -8.28 5.35 4.27
N PRO A 24 -9.26 6.24 3.98
CA PRO A 24 -9.98 6.22 2.71
C PRO A 24 -9.07 6.50 1.51
N ALA A 25 -9.07 5.60 0.51
CA ALA A 25 -8.31 5.72 -0.73
C ALA A 25 -9.02 5.05 -1.91
N HIS A 26 -8.69 3.80 -2.27
CA HIS A 26 -9.40 3.03 -3.30
C HIS A 26 -10.83 2.69 -2.84
N THR A 27 -10.99 2.48 -1.53
CA THR A 27 -12.28 2.36 -0.84
C THR A 27 -12.31 3.23 0.42
N GLY A 28 -13.44 3.28 1.12
CA GLY A 28 -13.52 3.91 2.44
C GLY A 28 -12.73 3.20 3.55
N HIS A 29 -12.28 1.95 3.34
CA HIS A 29 -11.79 1.07 4.42
C HIS A 29 -10.52 0.28 4.05
N ASP A 30 -9.62 0.86 3.27
CA ASP A 30 -8.42 0.18 2.82
C ASP A 30 -7.48 -0.21 3.98
N LEU A 31 -6.91 -1.42 3.87
CA LEU A 31 -6.01 -2.04 4.85
C LEU A 31 -4.74 -2.55 4.15
N ALA A 32 -3.59 -2.39 4.81
CA ALA A 32 -2.34 -3.02 4.41
C ALA A 32 -1.89 -4.08 5.41
N LEU A 33 -1.16 -5.09 4.93
CA LEU A 33 -0.48 -6.08 5.77
C LEU A 33 1.03 -6.01 5.55
N LEU A 34 1.79 -5.71 6.59
CA LEU A 34 3.25 -5.79 6.59
C LEU A 34 3.71 -7.13 7.19
N VAL A 35 4.47 -7.90 6.41
CA VAL A 35 5.09 -9.14 6.83
C VAL A 35 6.60 -8.93 7.04
N THR A 36 7.07 -9.28 8.23
CA THR A 36 8.49 -9.16 8.63
C THR A 36 8.97 -10.40 9.39
N GLY A 37 10.28 -10.48 9.65
CA GLY A 37 10.86 -11.45 10.57
C GLY A 37 11.62 -12.62 9.94
N ALA A 38 11.75 -12.68 8.61
CA ALA A 38 12.60 -13.69 7.96
C ALA A 38 14.02 -13.12 7.71
N PRO A 39 15.09 -13.72 8.28
CA PRO A 39 16.45 -13.25 8.05
C PRO A 39 16.83 -13.25 6.57
N GLY A 40 17.45 -12.15 6.10
CA GLY A 40 17.86 -12.00 4.70
C GLY A 40 16.72 -11.78 3.70
N ILE A 41 15.48 -11.67 4.15
CA ILE A 41 14.32 -11.40 3.29
C ILE A 41 13.82 -9.97 3.57
N PRO A 42 13.63 -9.13 2.53
CA PRO A 42 13.09 -7.79 2.71
C PRO A 42 11.64 -7.84 3.23
N PRO A 43 11.15 -6.77 3.86
CA PRO A 43 9.74 -6.66 4.24
C PRO A 43 8.82 -6.82 3.03
N VAL A 44 7.66 -7.44 3.24
CA VAL A 44 6.63 -7.58 2.20
C VAL A 44 5.38 -6.85 2.66
N VAL A 45 4.82 -5.98 1.82
CA VAL A 45 3.61 -5.21 2.11
C VAL A 45 2.51 -5.61 1.13
N PHE A 46 1.45 -6.24 1.62
CA PHE A 46 0.23 -6.43 0.84
C PHE A 46 -0.58 -5.14 0.90
N CYS A 47 -0.79 -4.54 -0.26
CA CYS A 47 -1.32 -3.19 -0.39
C CYS A 47 -2.82 -3.15 -0.71
N GLY A 48 -3.37 -4.26 -1.23
CA GLY A 48 -4.68 -4.25 -1.88
C GLY A 48 -4.69 -3.33 -3.10
N ASP A 49 -5.88 -2.97 -3.57
CA ASP A 49 -6.07 -2.12 -4.76
C ASP A 49 -5.77 -0.62 -4.50
N VAL A 50 -5.21 -0.28 -3.34
CA VAL A 50 -4.57 1.04 -3.15
C VAL A 50 -3.35 1.18 -4.06
N VAL A 51 -2.69 0.07 -4.42
CA VAL A 51 -1.63 0.03 -5.43
C VAL A 51 -2.15 -0.72 -6.64
N GLU A 52 -2.20 -0.05 -7.79
CA GLU A 52 -2.70 -0.59 -9.06
C GLU A 52 -1.52 -0.75 -10.04
N GLU A 53 -1.19 -1.99 -10.43
CA GLU A 53 -0.08 -2.29 -11.36
C GLU A 53 -0.55 -2.83 -12.70
N SER A 54 -1.62 -3.63 -12.72
CA SER A 54 -2.17 -4.19 -13.95
C SER A 54 -2.88 -3.17 -14.86
N GLY A 55 -2.91 -1.90 -14.48
CA GLY A 55 -3.52 -0.81 -15.22
C GLY A 55 -3.46 0.53 -14.48
N GLU A 56 -4.03 1.56 -15.09
CA GLU A 56 -4.16 2.88 -14.47
C GLU A 56 -5.07 2.83 -13.22
N PRO A 57 -4.77 3.58 -12.14
CA PRO A 57 -5.61 3.62 -10.95
C PRO A 57 -7.07 3.94 -11.29
N GLN A 58 -8.03 3.12 -10.84
CA GLN A 58 -9.45 3.34 -11.11
C GLN A 58 -10.19 3.83 -9.86
N ALA A 59 -10.82 5.01 -9.96
CA ALA A 59 -11.65 5.55 -8.89
C ALA A 59 -13.13 5.21 -9.17
N GLY A 60 -13.64 4.17 -8.50
CA GLY A 60 -15.07 3.84 -8.49
C GLY A 60 -15.89 4.72 -7.53
N PRO A 61 -17.20 4.47 -7.39
CA PRO A 61 -18.09 5.26 -6.52
C PRO A 61 -17.68 5.28 -5.04
N ASP A 62 -16.98 4.24 -4.58
CA ASP A 62 -16.52 4.09 -3.20
C ASP A 62 -15.11 4.66 -2.96
N ALA A 63 -14.47 5.17 -4.02
CA ALA A 63 -13.13 5.72 -3.93
C ALA A 63 -13.13 7.12 -3.30
N HIS A 64 -12.03 7.43 -2.64
CA HIS A 64 -11.75 8.71 -2.02
C HIS A 64 -10.46 9.30 -2.60
N PRO A 65 -10.49 9.87 -3.83
CA PRO A 65 -9.29 10.29 -4.56
C PRO A 65 -8.38 11.25 -3.79
N ALA A 66 -8.97 12.20 -3.04
CA ALA A 66 -8.22 13.16 -2.23
C ALA A 66 -7.39 12.50 -1.11
N GLY A 67 -7.80 11.32 -0.61
CA GLY A 67 -7.07 10.57 0.41
C GLY A 67 -6.02 9.61 -0.16
N TRP A 68 -6.13 9.26 -1.44
CA TRP A 68 -5.36 8.17 -2.04
C TRP A 68 -3.84 8.40 -2.05
N PRO A 69 -3.30 9.58 -2.44
CA PRO A 69 -1.87 9.84 -2.33
C PRO A 69 -1.33 9.68 -0.89
N GLY A 70 -2.14 10.07 0.10
CA GLY A 70 -1.80 9.92 1.51
C GLY A 70 -1.77 8.46 2.00
N ALA A 71 -2.55 7.57 1.37
CA ALA A 71 -2.49 6.13 1.62
C ALA A 71 -1.20 5.51 1.04
N ILE A 72 -0.77 5.92 -0.16
CA ILE A 72 0.53 5.50 -0.72
C ILE A 72 1.69 5.96 0.17
N ASP A 73 1.64 7.19 0.69
CA ASP A 73 2.64 7.69 1.65
C ASP A 73 2.72 6.84 2.92
N ARG A 74 1.59 6.30 3.39
CA ARG A 74 1.56 5.39 4.54
C ARG A 74 2.19 4.04 4.21
N LEU A 75 1.93 3.47 3.03
CA LEU A 75 2.57 2.24 2.57
C LEU A 75 4.09 2.39 2.51
N LEU A 76 4.58 3.49 1.92
CA LEU A 76 6.03 3.78 1.84
C LEU A 76 6.67 3.92 3.22
N ARG A 77 6.01 4.55 4.19
CA ARG A 77 6.49 4.62 5.58
C ARG A 77 6.47 3.26 6.30
N LEU A 78 5.52 2.40 5.95
CA LEU A 78 5.33 1.09 6.58
C LEU A 78 6.38 0.08 6.09
N GLY A 79 6.60 -0.01 4.77
CA GLY A 79 7.52 -0.95 4.17
C GLY A 79 8.97 -0.45 4.08
N GLY A 80 9.16 0.85 3.86
CA GLY A 80 10.47 1.43 3.57
C GLY A 80 10.93 1.19 2.13
N GLY A 81 12.17 1.61 1.82
CA GLY A 81 12.71 1.60 0.45
C GLY A 81 12.99 0.21 -0.12
N GLU A 82 13.34 -0.74 0.73
CA GLU A 82 13.75 -2.10 0.35
C GLU A 82 12.59 -3.10 0.31
N ALA A 83 11.38 -2.67 0.68
CA ALA A 83 10.24 -3.55 0.73
C ALA A 83 9.75 -3.97 -0.66
N ARG A 84 9.13 -5.15 -0.71
CA ARG A 84 8.34 -5.61 -1.84
C ARG A 84 6.87 -5.30 -1.57
N TYR A 85 6.23 -4.62 -2.50
CA TYR A 85 4.84 -4.21 -2.40
C TYR A 85 4.01 -5.11 -3.32
N VAL A 86 3.00 -5.78 -2.77
CA VAL A 86 2.09 -6.66 -3.50
C VAL A 86 0.80 -5.89 -3.75
N PRO A 87 0.53 -5.47 -4.99
CA PRO A 87 -0.74 -4.88 -5.40
C PRO A 87 -1.91 -5.84 -5.16
N GLY A 88 -3.15 -5.34 -5.26
CA GLY A 88 -4.32 -6.22 -5.34
C GLY A 88 -4.32 -7.05 -6.62
N HIS A 89 -3.86 -6.45 -7.73
CA HIS A 89 -3.74 -7.09 -9.04
C HIS A 89 -2.43 -6.72 -9.75
N GLY A 90 -1.84 -7.68 -10.45
CA GLY A 90 -0.61 -7.49 -11.22
C GLY A 90 0.64 -8.06 -10.56
N ALA A 91 1.79 -7.57 -11.01
CA ALA A 91 3.11 -7.99 -10.54
C ALA A 91 3.50 -7.30 -9.22
N VAL A 92 4.43 -7.93 -8.48
CA VAL A 92 5.02 -7.33 -7.28
C VAL A 92 5.90 -6.14 -7.66
N VAL A 93 5.76 -5.02 -6.95
CA VAL A 93 6.44 -3.75 -7.24
C VAL A 93 7.35 -3.29 -6.11
N ASP A 94 8.08 -2.22 -6.35
CA ASP A 94 9.04 -1.60 -5.43
C ASP A 94 8.62 -0.18 -4.99
N ALA A 95 9.42 0.42 -4.10
CA ALA A 95 9.14 1.76 -3.61
C ALA A 95 9.15 2.85 -4.71
N PRO A 96 10.07 2.83 -5.72
CA PRO A 96 9.96 3.69 -6.89
C PRO A 96 8.60 3.65 -7.60
N PHE A 97 8.04 2.46 -7.83
CA PHE A 97 6.71 2.33 -8.44
C PHE A 97 5.63 3.06 -7.62
N LEU A 98 5.61 2.86 -6.30
CA LEU A 98 4.66 3.55 -5.42
C LEU A 98 4.81 5.06 -5.50
N ARG A 99 6.04 5.59 -5.53
CA ARG A 99 6.26 7.04 -5.67
C ARG A 99 5.76 7.58 -7.00
N ALA A 100 5.94 6.84 -8.08
CA ALA A 100 5.43 7.20 -9.40
C ALA A 100 3.89 7.21 -9.42
N GLN A 101 3.25 6.15 -8.92
CA GLN A 101 1.79 6.09 -8.81
C GLN A 101 1.24 7.21 -7.92
N ARG A 102 1.89 7.51 -6.79
CA ARG A 102 1.52 8.65 -5.94
C ARG A 102 1.51 9.96 -6.71
N ALA A 103 2.55 10.21 -7.52
CA ALA A 103 2.64 11.42 -8.33
C ALA A 103 1.52 11.46 -9.38
N ALA A 104 1.25 10.35 -10.07
CA ALA A 104 0.16 10.24 -11.02
C ALA A 104 -1.23 10.47 -10.38
N LEU A 105 -1.45 9.94 -9.17
CA LEU A 105 -2.68 10.18 -8.40
C LEU A 105 -2.86 11.65 -8.03
N VAL A 106 -1.77 12.33 -7.64
CA VAL A 106 -1.81 13.77 -7.35
C VAL A 106 -2.16 14.54 -8.61
N GLU A 107 -1.50 14.28 -9.74
CA GLU A 107 -1.79 14.95 -11.00
C GLU A 107 -3.23 14.72 -11.48
N ARG A 108 -3.69 13.47 -11.44
CA ARG A 108 -5.00 13.07 -11.95
C ARG A 108 -6.16 13.56 -11.10
N PHE A 109 -5.97 13.69 -9.80
CA PHE A 109 -7.03 14.03 -8.85
C PHE A 109 -6.80 15.37 -8.14
N ASP A 110 -5.89 16.21 -8.65
CA ASP A 110 -5.70 17.57 -8.16
C ASP A 110 -6.99 18.38 -8.39
N PRO A 111 -7.68 18.82 -7.33
CA PRO A 111 -8.90 19.61 -7.47
C PRO A 111 -8.64 21.02 -8.03
N THR A 112 -7.38 21.45 -8.16
CA THR A 112 -7.02 22.80 -8.63
C THR A 112 -6.78 22.92 -10.14
N GLY A 113 -6.69 21.81 -10.87
CA GLY A 113 -6.71 21.82 -12.34
C GLY A 113 -5.61 22.67 -13.01
N ALA A 114 -4.37 22.61 -12.52
CA ALA A 114 -3.24 23.17 -13.27
C ALA A 114 -2.68 22.12 -14.24
N GLY A 115 -3.32 22.01 -15.41
CA GLY A 115 -2.86 21.30 -16.60
C GLY A 115 -3.08 22.16 -17.84
#